data_AF-A0A8J6M6F5-F1
#
_entry.id   AF-A0A8J6M6F5-F1
#
_cell.length_a   1.000
_cell.length_b   1.000
_cell.length_c   1.000
_cell.angle_alpha   90.00
_cell.angle_beta   90.00
_cell.angle_gamma   90.00
#
_symmetry.space_group_name_H-M   'P 1'
#
loop_
_entity.id
_entity.type
_entity.pdbx_description
1 polymer ?
#
loop_
_entity_poly.entity_id
_entity_poly.type
_entity_poly.pdbx_seq_one_letter_code
_entity_poly.pdbx_strand_id
1 'polypeptide(L)'
;MMELFAKRMTWELDNEEGLSCLFFELEDGYFTLSRKTGAEALRLEMNDPANGQLIDPDCFEYALDNTRFRLNIVRNNRKVLRYLEEHHINTELYGEIVLHYTPLSKPQLESLSAVTLRLFFGELLF
;
A
#
# COMPACT_ATOMS: atom_id res chain seq x y z
N MET A 1 14.12 -5.54 -6.42
CA MET A 1 13.63 -4.19 -6.12
C MET A 1 13.11 -3.60 -7.42
N MET A 2 11.85 -3.21 -7.45
CA MET A 2 11.15 -2.65 -8.60
C MET A 2 10.83 -1.19 -8.31
N GLU A 3 11.26 -0.28 -9.17
CA GLU A 3 10.96 1.15 -9.04
C GLU A 3 9.90 1.57 -10.06
N LEU A 4 8.86 2.25 -9.60
CA LEU A 4 7.75 2.73 -10.41
C LEU A 4 7.55 4.21 -10.15
N PHE A 5 7.09 4.92 -11.19
CA PHE A 5 6.83 6.35 -11.12
C PHE A 5 5.34 6.60 -11.30
N ALA A 6 4.71 7.07 -10.23
CA ALA A 6 3.33 7.46 -10.26
C ALA A 6 3.19 8.82 -10.95
N LYS A 7 2.33 8.88 -11.96
CA LYS A 7 1.83 10.12 -12.56
C LYS A 7 1.12 10.97 -11.53
N ARG A 8 0.36 10.31 -10.66
CA ARG A 8 -0.43 10.96 -9.62
C ARG A 8 -0.59 10.05 -8.41
N MET A 9 -0.61 10.68 -7.24
CA MET A 9 -0.99 10.06 -5.98
C MET A 9 -2.22 10.79 -5.45
N THR A 10 -3.25 10.05 -5.08
CA THR A 10 -4.46 10.57 -4.41
C THR A 10 -4.72 9.76 -3.17
N TRP A 11 -5.35 10.38 -2.17
CA TRP A 11 -5.74 9.71 -0.94
C TRP A 11 -7.11 10.16 -0.49
N GLU A 12 -7.79 9.26 0.20
CA GLU A 12 -9.08 9.48 0.83
C GLU A 12 -8.98 9.07 2.30
N LEU A 13 -9.51 9.91 3.18
CA LEU A 13 -9.59 9.66 4.61
C LEU A 13 -11.03 9.35 4.97
N ASP A 14 -11.23 8.38 5.86
CA ASP A 14 -12.52 8.17 6.50
C ASP A 14 -12.72 9.22 7.61
N ASN A 15 -13.99 9.60 7.84
CA ASN A 15 -14.38 10.65 8.77
C ASN A 15 -14.07 10.30 10.24
N GLU A 16 -13.93 9.02 10.57
CA GLU A 16 -13.77 8.55 11.96
C GLU A 16 -12.43 7.83 12.25
N GLU A 17 -11.80 7.10 11.31
CA GLU A 17 -10.79 6.09 11.71
C GLU A 17 -9.51 5.92 10.84
N GLY A 18 -9.20 6.79 9.87
CA GLY A 18 -7.90 6.78 9.18
C GLY A 18 -7.96 6.69 7.66
N LEU A 19 -6.97 6.04 7.04
CA LEU A 19 -6.85 5.97 5.57
C LEU A 19 -7.97 5.10 5.02
N SER A 20 -8.83 5.69 4.20
CA SER A 20 -9.79 4.93 3.40
C SER A 20 -9.09 4.33 2.18
N CYS A 21 -8.31 5.16 1.47
CA CYS A 21 -7.62 4.74 0.26
C CYS A 21 -6.35 5.56 0.00
N LEU A 22 -5.29 4.88 -0.46
CA LEU A 22 -4.14 5.46 -1.16
C LEU A 22 -4.15 4.91 -2.57
N PHE A 23 -4.16 5.79 -3.56
CA PHE A 23 -4.19 5.40 -4.97
C PHE A 23 -3.00 6.03 -5.69
N PHE A 24 -2.24 5.20 -6.39
CA PHE A 24 -1.16 5.61 -7.27
C PHE A 24 -1.52 5.28 -8.70
N GLU A 25 -1.55 6.29 -9.56
CA GLU A 25 -1.71 6.15 -11.00
C GLU A 25 -0.36 6.01 -11.67
N LEU A 26 -0.15 4.95 -12.42
CA LEU A 26 1.04 4.64 -13.21
C LEU A 26 0.74 4.84 -14.71
N GLU A 27 1.76 4.72 -15.56
CA GLU A 27 1.57 4.75 -17.03
C GLU A 27 0.60 3.66 -17.50
N ASP A 28 0.81 2.44 -17.00
CA ASP A 28 0.10 1.23 -17.42
C ASP A 28 -0.80 0.66 -16.31
N GLY A 29 -1.34 1.53 -15.43
CA GLY A 29 -2.46 1.25 -14.53
C GLY A 29 -2.29 1.82 -13.12
N TYR A 30 -2.53 1.06 -12.04
CA TYR A 30 -2.57 1.56 -10.67
C TYR A 30 -2.06 0.60 -9.58
N PHE A 31 -1.85 1.20 -8.42
CA PHE A 31 -1.61 0.54 -7.14
C PHE A 31 -2.52 1.17 -6.08
N THR A 32 -3.20 0.35 -5.29
CA THR A 32 -4.13 0.81 -4.26
C THR A 32 -3.86 0.19 -2.91
N LEU A 33 -3.78 1.01 -1.88
CA LEU A 33 -3.85 0.57 -0.49
C LEU A 33 -5.18 1.06 0.08
N SER A 34 -6.16 0.17 0.20
CA SER A 34 -7.52 0.56 0.59
C SER A 34 -8.10 -0.30 1.70
N ARG A 35 -8.96 0.32 2.51
CA ARG A 35 -9.80 -0.38 3.46
C ARG A 35 -11.10 -0.75 2.74
N LYS A 36 -11.44 -2.04 2.65
CA LYS A 36 -12.77 -2.44 2.19
C LYS A 36 -13.81 -1.94 3.18
N THR A 37 -14.98 -1.47 2.72
CA THR A 37 -16.06 -1.02 3.61
C THR A 37 -16.37 -2.07 4.69
N GLY A 38 -16.28 -1.68 5.96
CA GLY A 38 -16.49 -2.56 7.12
C GLY A 38 -15.32 -3.50 7.47
N ALA A 39 -14.17 -3.41 6.79
CA ALA A 39 -12.97 -4.14 7.15
C ALA A 39 -12.07 -3.30 8.06
N GLU A 40 -11.48 -3.92 9.08
CA GLU A 40 -10.55 -3.26 9.99
C GLU A 40 -9.15 -3.10 9.39
N ALA A 41 -8.83 -3.87 8.35
CA ALA A 41 -7.48 -4.01 7.83
C ALA A 41 -7.35 -3.51 6.37
N LEU A 42 -6.21 -2.88 6.06
CA LEU A 42 -5.88 -2.40 4.72
C LEU A 42 -5.49 -3.54 3.80
N ARG A 43 -5.97 -3.50 2.56
CA ARG A 43 -5.58 -4.45 1.53
C ARG A 43 -4.82 -3.74 0.45
N LEU A 44 -3.83 -4.45 -0.08
CA LEU A 44 -3.09 -3.99 -1.24
C LEU A 44 -3.74 -4.59 -2.48
N GLU A 45 -3.99 -3.75 -3.48
CA GLU A 45 -4.39 -4.14 -4.82
C GLU A 45 -3.35 -3.61 -5.82
N MET A 46 -2.95 -4.49 -6.74
CA MET A 46 -2.02 -4.18 -7.83
C MET A 46 -2.70 -4.58 -9.13
N ASN A 47 -2.65 -3.71 -10.14
CA ASN A 47 -3.23 -3.89 -11.48
C ASN A 47 -3.57 -5.33 -11.91
N ASP A 48 -4.84 -5.69 -11.78
CA ASP A 48 -5.78 -5.61 -12.91
C ASP A 48 -7.20 -5.34 -12.36
N PRO A 49 -7.88 -4.26 -12.78
CA PRO A 49 -9.26 -3.97 -12.38
C PRO A 49 -10.27 -5.06 -12.78
N ALA A 50 -9.90 -5.99 -13.66
CA ALA A 50 -10.68 -7.17 -14.02
C ALA A 50 -10.35 -8.44 -13.22
N ASN A 51 -9.23 -8.48 -12.46
CA ASN A 51 -8.80 -9.66 -11.70
C ASN A 51 -8.74 -9.46 -10.18
N GLY A 52 -8.86 -8.23 -9.66
CA GLY A 52 -9.20 -7.95 -8.26
C GLY A 52 -8.34 -8.66 -7.21
N GLN A 53 -7.06 -8.93 -7.52
CA GLN A 53 -6.17 -9.66 -6.61
C GLN A 53 -5.80 -8.75 -5.44
N LEU A 54 -6.34 -9.11 -4.28
CA LEU A 54 -6.09 -8.43 -3.01
C LEU A 54 -5.00 -9.19 -2.26
N ILE A 55 -3.92 -8.49 -1.94
CA ILE A 55 -2.89 -8.96 -1.02
C ILE A 55 -3.32 -8.55 0.39
N ASP A 56 -3.42 -9.53 1.27
CA ASP A 56 -3.80 -9.31 2.66
C ASP A 56 -2.69 -8.55 3.42
N PRO A 57 -3.05 -7.75 4.44
CA PRO A 57 -2.10 -6.92 5.17
C PRO A 57 -1.00 -7.70 5.92
N ASP A 58 -1.22 -8.97 6.27
CA ASP A 58 -0.17 -9.82 6.86
C ASP A 58 0.90 -10.28 5.86
N CYS A 59 0.74 -9.86 4.59
CA CYS A 59 1.60 -10.26 3.49
C CYS A 59 2.65 -9.23 3.08
N PHE A 60 2.58 -8.02 3.61
CA PHE A 60 3.48 -6.95 3.22
C PHE A 60 3.75 -5.95 4.36
N GLU A 61 4.93 -5.36 4.31
CA GLU A 61 5.30 -4.17 5.06
C GLU A 61 5.33 -2.99 4.10
N TYR A 62 5.16 -1.78 4.62
CA TYR A 62 5.25 -0.58 3.80
C TYR A 62 5.91 0.58 4.56
N ALA A 63 6.31 1.61 3.84
CA ALA A 63 6.81 2.85 4.39
C ALA A 63 6.47 4.00 3.45
N LEU A 64 6.27 5.19 3.99
CA LEU A 64 5.90 6.38 3.24
C LEU A 64 6.82 7.55 3.66
N ASP A 65 7.36 8.26 2.68
CA ASP A 65 8.03 9.54 2.88
C ASP A 65 7.40 10.65 2.01
N ASN A 66 8.05 11.81 1.90
CA ASN A 66 7.50 12.93 1.15
C ASN A 66 7.54 12.75 -0.38
N THR A 67 8.21 11.71 -0.89
CA THR A 67 8.46 11.46 -2.32
C THR A 67 8.27 10.00 -2.74
N ARG A 68 8.26 9.06 -1.78
CA ARG A 68 8.28 7.63 -2.04
C ARG A 68 7.37 6.86 -1.10
N PHE A 69 6.74 5.85 -1.68
CA PHE A 69 6.06 4.78 -0.95
C PHE A 69 6.81 3.49 -1.24
N ARG A 70 7.31 2.84 -0.20
CA ARG A 70 7.99 1.55 -0.29
C ARG A 70 7.04 0.47 0.19
N LEU A 71 7.01 -0.64 -0.52
CA LEU A 71 6.32 -1.86 -0.18
C LEU A 71 7.34 -3.01 -0.17
N ASN A 72 7.29 -3.84 0.87
CA ASN A 72 8.07 -5.07 0.96
C ASN A 72 7.13 -6.25 1.17
N ILE A 73 7.15 -7.23 0.27
CA ILE A 73 6.36 -8.45 0.45
C ILE A 73 7.08 -9.39 1.44
N VAL A 74 6.38 -9.81 2.48
CA VAL A 74 6.94 -10.59 3.61
C VAL A 74 7.09 -12.06 3.20
N ARG A 75 8.23 -12.39 2.59
CA ARG A 75 8.48 -13.72 1.98
C ARG A 75 8.68 -14.86 2.98
N ASN A 76 8.82 -14.61 4.27
CA ASN A 76 8.97 -15.64 5.31
C ASN A 76 7.62 -16.11 5.90
N ASN A 77 6.50 -15.52 5.47
CA ASN A 77 5.18 -15.92 5.91
C ASN A 77 4.61 -17.02 4.98
N ARG A 78 4.22 -18.16 5.56
CA ARG A 78 3.69 -19.31 4.80
C ARG A 78 2.43 -18.99 4.00
N LYS A 79 1.56 -18.11 4.49
CA LYS A 79 0.36 -17.67 3.76
C LYS A 79 0.75 -16.85 2.54
N VAL A 80 1.75 -15.98 2.70
CA VAL A 80 2.30 -15.14 1.64
C VAL A 80 2.91 -15.99 0.55
N LEU A 81 3.78 -16.93 0.93
CA LEU A 81 4.39 -17.85 -0.02
C LEU A 81 3.34 -18.65 -0.79
N ARG A 82 2.34 -19.21 -0.09
CA ARG A 82 1.24 -19.92 -0.74
C ARG A 82 0.45 -19.02 -1.69
N TYR A 83 0.10 -17.81 -1.27
CA TYR A 83 -0.61 -16.84 -2.11
C TYR A 83 0.20 -16.48 -3.36
N LEU A 84 1.49 -16.17 -3.20
CA LEU A 84 2.37 -15.83 -4.30
C LEU A 84 2.55 -17.00 -5.28
N GLU A 85 2.63 -18.23 -4.77
CA GLU A 85 2.67 -19.46 -5.57
C GLU A 85 1.36 -19.71 -6.33
N GLU A 86 0.21 -19.66 -5.64
CA GLU A 86 -1.13 -19.88 -6.18
C GLU A 86 -1.49 -18.87 -7.28
N HIS A 87 -1.05 -17.63 -7.12
CA HIS A 87 -1.32 -16.54 -8.06
C HIS A 87 -0.20 -16.31 -9.09
N HIS A 88 0.83 -17.17 -9.10
CA HIS A 88 1.99 -17.06 -10.00
C HIS A 88 2.67 -15.67 -9.99
N ILE A 89 2.69 -15.02 -8.81
CA ILE A 89 3.28 -13.70 -8.63
C ILE A 89 4.79 -13.86 -8.51
N ASN A 90 5.54 -13.22 -9.41
CA ASN A 90 7.00 -13.28 -9.40
C ASN A 90 7.59 -12.52 -8.20
N THR A 91 7.94 -13.27 -7.15
CA THR A 91 8.42 -12.70 -5.89
C THR A 91 9.77 -12.01 -6.01
N GLU A 92 10.61 -12.33 -7.00
CA GLU A 92 11.87 -11.63 -7.26
C GLU A 92 11.63 -10.19 -7.75
N LEU A 93 10.60 -10.01 -8.57
CA LEU A 93 10.17 -8.70 -9.07
C LEU A 93 9.44 -7.89 -7.98
N TYR A 94 8.55 -8.54 -7.21
CA TYR A 94 7.66 -7.84 -6.28
C TYR A 94 8.11 -7.80 -4.83
N GLY A 95 9.25 -8.40 -4.47
CA GLY A 95 9.64 -8.46 -3.06
C GLY A 95 9.97 -7.12 -2.42
N GLU A 96 10.38 -6.13 -3.21
CA GLU A 96 10.43 -4.73 -2.79
C GLU A 96 10.00 -3.88 -3.99
N ILE A 97 9.00 -3.03 -3.77
CA ILE A 97 8.48 -2.08 -4.75
C ILE A 97 8.62 -0.68 -4.16
N VAL A 98 9.15 0.25 -4.94
CA VAL A 98 9.23 1.67 -4.56
C VAL A 98 8.45 2.47 -5.59
N LEU A 99 7.37 3.10 -5.14
CA LEU A 99 6.58 4.05 -5.91
C LEU A 99 7.10 5.46 -5.64
N HIS A 100 7.65 6.12 -6.64
CA HIS A 100 7.99 7.54 -6.59
C HIS A 100 6.78 8.36 -7.05
N TYR A 101 6.56 9.51 -6.43
CA TYR A 101 5.49 10.44 -6.80
C TYR A 101 5.93 11.89 -6.64
N THR A 102 5.13 12.79 -7.21
CA THR A 102 5.31 14.23 -7.02
C THR A 102 5.32 14.57 -5.53
N PRO A 103 6.36 15.29 -5.04
CA PRO A 103 6.52 15.54 -3.62
C PRO A 103 5.28 16.15 -2.95
N LEU A 104 4.91 15.62 -1.79
CA LEU A 104 3.83 16.16 -0.98
C LEU A 104 4.28 17.44 -0.25
N SER A 105 3.37 18.40 -0.13
CA SER A 105 3.58 19.54 0.76
C SER A 105 3.61 19.09 2.23
N LYS A 106 4.23 19.88 3.11
CA LYS A 106 4.32 19.58 4.54
C LYS A 106 2.94 19.28 5.18
N PRO A 107 1.86 20.05 4.94
CA PRO A 107 0.54 19.73 5.51
C PRO A 107 -0.03 18.41 5.01
N GLN A 108 0.17 18.08 3.73
CA GLN A 108 -0.29 16.82 3.16
C GLN A 108 0.47 15.64 3.77
N LEU A 109 1.79 15.79 3.94
CA LEU A 109 2.62 14.79 4.60
C LEU A 109 2.21 14.61 6.06
N GLU A 110 2.01 15.68 6.83
CA GLU A 110 1.59 15.59 8.24
C GLU A 110 0.25 14.88 8.40
N SER A 111 -0.74 15.22 7.55
CA SER A 111 -2.04 14.55 7.54
C SER A 111 -1.91 13.06 7.22
N LEU A 112 -1.15 12.72 6.18
CA LEU A 112 -0.98 11.34 5.76
C LEU A 112 -0.11 10.54 6.74
N SER A 113 0.94 11.13 7.31
CA SER A 113 1.79 10.51 8.34
C SER A 113 1.02 10.23 9.63
N ALA A 114 0.16 11.14 10.08
CA ALA A 114 -0.69 10.89 11.25
C ALA A 114 -1.59 9.67 11.04
N VAL A 115 -2.08 9.51 9.81
CA VAL A 115 -2.89 8.37 9.41
C VAL A 115 -2.03 7.10 9.30
N THR A 116 -0.88 7.15 8.65
CA THR A 116 0.08 6.04 8.58
C THR A 116 0.49 5.56 9.98
N LEU A 117 0.77 6.47 10.92
CA LEU A 117 1.04 6.11 12.30
C LEU A 117 -0.13 5.33 12.92
N ARG A 118 -1.39 5.75 12.70
CA ARG A 118 -2.56 4.96 13.15
C ARG A 118 -2.66 3.59 12.48
N LEU A 119 -2.25 3.48 11.22
CA LEU A 119 -2.22 2.19 10.51
C LEU A 119 -1.14 1.25 11.03
N PHE A 120 0.03 1.78 11.38
CA PHE A 120 1.10 1.02 12.04
C PHE A 120 0.80 0.74 13.52
N PHE A 121 -0.08 1.53 14.11
CA PHE A 121 -0.36 1.55 15.53
C PHE A 121 -1.85 1.78 15.79
N GLY A 122 -2.67 0.73 15.67
CA GLY A 122 -3.88 0.65 16.48
C GLY A 122 -3.46 0.81 17.94
N GLU A 123 -3.56 2.05 18.43
CA GLU A 123 -2.96 2.60 19.66
C GLU A 123 -1.60 2.00 20.10
N LEU A 124 -0.50 2.68 19.73
CA LEU A 124 0.67 2.67 20.62
C LEU A 124 0.32 3.54 21.83
N LEU A 125 -0.26 2.92 22.84
CA LEU A 125 -0.16 3.42 24.20
C LEU A 125 1.32 3.35 24.59
N PHE A 126 1.97 4.51 24.67
CA PHE A 126 3.23 4.66 25.40
C PHE A 126 2.97 4.64 26.91
#